data_AF-A0A1I1EH87-F1
#
_entry.id   AF-A0A1I1EH87-F1
#
_cell.length_a   1.000
_cell.length_b   1.000
_cell.length_c   1.000
_cell.angle_alpha   90.00
_cell.angle_beta   90.00
_cell.angle_gamma   90.00
#
_symmetry.space_group_name_H-M   'P 1'
#
loop_
_entity.id
_entity.type
_entity.pdbx_description
1 polymer ?
#
loop_
_entity_poly.entity_id
_entity_poly.type
_entity_poly.pdbx_seq_one_letter_code
_entity_poly.pdbx_strand_id
1 'polypeptide(L)'
;MQSFANIRDFIFPRSAGVSVPAERMTSWILMAALLYQAVLCAVHTNVHAISTAGVMFSEFVIYLLCMVVLSKNIRLELVAVAALAAAYLFLLAIMRNQLDPKGFRDVMIPILFYGIGRQIGDARYADRLLKLAVLLVLAFGFLEWFFLDIYSRIFNIFSYYVNQGGLAAGSNWAKDSVLGLNGIRPEGIGRTILPALLGSHRISSIFLEPVSLGNFAVIIAAWGLSKRREEFKDTIFFLLAAALMIVMSDSRYGMITVAALIVLRCSPLGKSGNAWPIVLPLLSALMLLLIGAFFDGRYSDSFLGRLYVSGRTLLDLNIGMLVGLDGYNTNFGDMGYPSLLTRLGLPLCVLLWVPLWMLKMEDERGNRFRIYITLYISLILCVSGTSLFALKTAGILWFLVGCAAGKAADPAPAGAAARPSPKTKEQNNAY
;
A
#
# COMPACT_ATOMS: atom_id res chain seq x y z
N MET A 1 16.96 -34.00 -10.86
CA MET A 1 17.73 -32.96 -11.58
C MET A 1 16.91 -32.10 -12.56
N GLN A 2 15.62 -32.37 -12.81
CA GLN A 2 14.77 -31.56 -13.73
C GLN A 2 14.18 -30.27 -13.14
N SER A 3 14.28 -30.03 -11.82
CA SER A 3 13.66 -28.85 -11.17
C SER A 3 14.47 -27.55 -11.31
N PHE A 4 15.80 -27.64 -11.50
CA PHE A 4 16.67 -26.46 -11.58
C PHE A 4 16.78 -25.84 -12.98
N ALA A 5 16.40 -26.55 -14.05
CA ALA A 5 16.41 -26.02 -15.41
C ALA A 5 15.31 -24.96 -15.62
N ASN A 6 14.16 -25.09 -14.95
CA ASN A 6 13.03 -24.16 -15.06
C ASN A 6 13.31 -22.75 -14.53
N ILE A 7 14.26 -22.60 -13.59
CA ILE A 7 14.61 -21.28 -13.03
C ILE A 7 15.48 -20.49 -14.01
N ARG A 8 16.33 -21.17 -14.77
CA ARG A 8 17.26 -20.50 -15.70
C ARG A 8 16.57 -20.02 -16.98
N ASP A 9 15.61 -20.80 -17.49
CA ASP A 9 14.80 -20.40 -18.66
C ASP A 9 13.72 -19.36 -18.32
N PHE A 10 13.37 -19.20 -17.03
CA PHE A 10 12.57 -18.08 -16.54
C PHE A 10 13.35 -16.76 -16.55
N ILE A 11 14.66 -16.81 -16.26
CA ILE A 11 15.52 -15.62 -16.15
C ILE A 11 16.09 -15.21 -17.53
N PHE A 12 16.45 -16.15 -18.42
CA PHE A 12 16.98 -15.81 -19.76
C PHE A 12 16.60 -16.84 -20.86
N PRO A 13 15.44 -16.73 -21.53
CA PRO A 13 15.15 -17.51 -22.73
C PRO A 13 15.76 -16.87 -23.97
N ARG A 14 16.49 -17.67 -24.76
CA ARG A 14 16.97 -17.33 -26.10
C ARG A 14 15.81 -17.40 -27.10
N SER A 15 15.22 -16.26 -27.44
CA SER A 15 14.73 -15.99 -28.81
C SER A 15 14.42 -14.50 -28.95
N ALA A 16 14.94 -13.92 -30.02
CA ALA A 16 14.78 -12.53 -30.40
C ALA A 16 13.37 -12.31 -30.95
N GLY A 17 12.61 -11.47 -30.26
CA GLY A 17 11.28 -11.00 -30.60
C GLY A 17 10.83 -10.07 -29.48
N VAL A 18 11.12 -8.78 -29.61
CA VAL A 18 10.95 -7.78 -28.54
C VAL A 18 9.47 -7.46 -28.34
N SER A 19 8.75 -8.37 -27.71
CA SER A 19 7.53 -8.07 -26.97
C SER A 19 7.69 -8.68 -25.59
N VAL A 20 8.16 -7.90 -24.62
CA VAL A 20 8.17 -8.34 -23.22
C VAL A 20 6.72 -8.65 -22.83
N PRO A 21 6.40 -9.86 -22.34
CA PRO A 21 5.04 -10.18 -21.91
C PRO A 21 4.59 -9.18 -20.84
N ALA A 22 3.35 -8.67 -20.96
CA ALA A 22 2.84 -7.62 -20.08
C ALA A 22 2.88 -8.02 -18.58
N GLU A 23 2.73 -9.31 -18.29
CA GLU A 23 2.94 -9.88 -16.96
C GLU A 23 4.36 -9.67 -16.45
N ARG A 24 5.38 -9.95 -17.27
CA ARG A 24 6.77 -9.79 -16.86
C ARG A 24 7.09 -8.32 -16.60
N MET A 25 6.61 -7.40 -17.45
CA MET A 25 6.75 -5.96 -17.20
C MET A 25 6.09 -5.54 -15.88
N THR A 26 4.89 -6.04 -15.59
CA THR A 26 4.17 -5.76 -14.34
C THR A 26 4.94 -6.23 -13.11
N SER A 27 5.52 -7.44 -13.17
CA SER A 27 6.38 -7.96 -12.10
C SER A 27 7.57 -7.02 -11.84
N TRP A 28 8.26 -6.58 -12.90
CA TRP A 28 9.38 -5.64 -12.77
C TRP A 28 8.96 -4.29 -12.20
N ILE A 29 7.83 -3.74 -12.63
CA ILE A 29 7.29 -2.48 -12.11
C ILE A 29 7.01 -2.58 -10.61
N LEU A 30 6.39 -3.68 -10.17
CA LEU A 30 6.07 -3.87 -8.75
C LEU A 30 7.32 -4.10 -7.90
N MET A 31 8.31 -4.84 -8.41
CA MET A 31 9.59 -4.99 -7.73
C MET A 31 10.37 -3.67 -7.69
N ALA A 32 10.34 -2.86 -8.76
CA ALA A 32 10.94 -1.54 -8.78
C ALA A 32 10.25 -0.61 -7.78
N ALA A 33 8.91 -0.58 -7.74
CA ALA A 33 8.14 0.18 -6.77
C ALA A 33 8.44 -0.24 -5.32
N LEU A 34 8.75 -1.52 -5.08
CA LEU A 34 9.14 -2.02 -3.76
C LEU A 34 10.59 -1.65 -3.39
N LEU A 35 11.53 -1.76 -4.34
CA LEU A 35 12.97 -1.68 -4.09
C LEU A 35 13.60 -0.31 -4.36
N TYR A 36 12.90 0.63 -5.03
CA TYR A 36 13.51 1.89 -5.47
C TYR A 36 14.17 2.66 -4.32
N GLN A 37 13.54 2.73 -3.14
CA GLN A 37 14.14 3.46 -2.01
C GLN A 37 15.42 2.78 -1.52
N ALA A 38 15.43 1.45 -1.39
CA ALA A 38 16.64 0.73 -1.02
C ALA A 38 17.76 0.96 -2.04
N VAL A 39 17.46 0.82 -3.34
CA VAL A 39 18.43 1.03 -4.40
C VAL A 39 18.98 2.47 -4.38
N LEU A 40 18.10 3.48 -4.25
CA LEU A 40 18.52 4.87 -4.18
C LEU A 40 19.35 5.17 -2.93
N CYS A 41 19.03 4.56 -1.79
CA CYS A 41 19.84 4.69 -0.57
C CYS A 41 21.21 4.02 -0.71
N ALA A 42 21.29 2.86 -1.37
CA ALA A 42 22.57 2.21 -1.66
C ALA A 42 23.43 3.06 -2.60
N VAL A 43 22.82 3.65 -3.65
CA VAL A 43 23.51 4.59 -4.57
C VAL A 43 23.93 5.86 -3.83
N HIS A 44 23.07 6.40 -2.97
CA HIS A 44 23.37 7.55 -2.11
C HIS A 44 24.63 7.31 -1.27
N THR A 45 24.70 6.13 -0.66
CA THR A 45 25.76 5.77 0.28
C THR A 45 27.08 5.48 -0.42
N ASN A 46 27.06 4.81 -1.57
CA ASN A 46 28.25 4.24 -2.19
C ASN A 46 28.73 4.96 -3.45
N VAL A 47 27.91 5.81 -4.07
CA VAL A 47 28.21 6.40 -5.38
C VAL A 47 28.16 7.92 -5.34
N HIS A 48 26.98 8.50 -5.07
CA HIS A 48 26.79 9.94 -5.02
C HIS A 48 25.50 10.29 -4.28
N ALA A 49 25.46 11.46 -3.64
CA ALA A 49 24.29 11.91 -2.90
C ALA A 49 23.05 12.05 -3.81
N ILE A 50 22.01 11.27 -3.53
CA ILE A 50 20.68 11.38 -4.12
C ILE A 50 19.89 12.49 -3.43
N SER A 51 19.41 13.46 -4.21
CA SER A 51 18.50 14.52 -3.76
C SER A 51 17.03 14.12 -3.89
N THR A 52 16.13 14.94 -3.35
CA THR A 52 14.67 14.79 -3.52
C THR A 52 14.26 14.69 -4.99
N ALA A 53 14.95 15.42 -5.89
CA ALA A 53 14.68 15.38 -7.32
C ALA A 53 14.99 13.99 -7.92
N GLY A 54 16.05 13.33 -7.46
CA GLY A 54 16.38 11.96 -7.89
C GLY A 54 15.31 10.95 -7.47
N VAL A 55 14.77 11.10 -6.26
CA VAL A 55 13.64 10.28 -5.79
C VAL A 55 12.42 10.50 -6.66
N MET A 56 12.02 11.77 -6.88
CA MET A 56 10.86 12.09 -7.71
C MET A 56 11.02 11.60 -9.16
N PHE A 57 12.22 11.68 -9.73
CA PHE A 57 12.50 11.15 -11.05
C PHE A 57 12.32 9.63 -11.10
N SER A 58 12.81 8.90 -10.09
CA SER A 58 12.61 7.45 -10.03
C SER A 58 11.13 7.05 -9.93
N GLU A 59 10.34 7.78 -9.14
CA GLU A 59 8.89 7.56 -9.02
C GLU A 59 8.20 7.86 -10.36
N PHE A 60 8.60 8.94 -11.03
CA PHE A 60 8.10 9.31 -12.35
C PHE A 60 8.38 8.24 -13.40
N VAL A 61 9.59 7.67 -13.43
CA VAL A 61 9.94 6.57 -14.35
C VAL A 61 9.06 5.35 -14.10
N ILE A 62 8.80 5.00 -12.84
CA ILE A 62 7.89 3.90 -12.48
C ILE A 62 6.47 4.21 -12.99
N TYR A 63 5.97 5.43 -12.82
CA TYR A 63 4.66 5.83 -13.35
C TYR A 63 4.58 5.76 -14.88
N LEU A 64 5.65 6.17 -15.57
CA LEU A 64 5.72 6.10 -17.02
C LEU A 64 5.66 4.64 -17.50
N LEU A 65 6.38 3.73 -16.83
CA LEU A 65 6.28 2.30 -17.09
C LEU A 65 4.87 1.75 -16.85
N CYS A 66 4.18 2.20 -15.80
CA CYS A 66 2.78 1.86 -15.59
C CYS A 66 1.90 2.32 -16.76
N MET A 67 2.08 3.55 -17.21
CA MET A 67 1.32 4.12 -18.34
C MET A 67 1.56 3.34 -19.65
N VAL A 68 2.80 2.92 -19.92
CA VAL A 68 3.12 2.08 -21.09
C VAL A 68 2.33 0.77 -21.06
N VAL A 69 2.22 0.13 -19.89
CA VAL A 69 1.45 -1.11 -19.74
C VAL A 69 -0.06 -0.86 -19.91
N LEU A 70 -0.57 0.22 -19.30
CA LEU A 70 -1.98 0.61 -19.35
C LEU A 70 -2.44 1.06 -20.75
N SER A 71 -1.53 1.65 -21.54
CA SER A 71 -1.84 2.18 -22.87
C SER A 71 -2.38 1.12 -23.83
N LYS A 72 -2.08 -0.16 -23.58
CA LYS A 72 -2.54 -1.28 -24.41
C LYS A 72 -4.04 -1.53 -24.32
N ASN A 73 -4.67 -1.26 -23.17
CA ASN A 73 -6.11 -1.44 -22.95
C ASN A 73 -6.60 -0.43 -21.91
N ILE A 74 -6.73 0.82 -22.33
CA ILE A 74 -7.17 1.90 -21.47
C ILE A 74 -8.67 1.75 -21.19
N ARG A 75 -9.04 1.62 -19.91
CA ARG A 75 -10.44 1.58 -19.49
C ARG A 75 -10.96 2.98 -19.22
N LEU A 76 -12.13 3.29 -19.77
CA LEU A 76 -12.76 4.60 -19.63
C LEU A 76 -12.98 5.00 -18.16
N GLU A 77 -13.34 4.05 -17.30
CA GLU A 77 -13.53 4.28 -15.86
C GLU A 77 -12.26 4.83 -15.19
N LEU A 78 -11.08 4.27 -15.51
CA LEU A 78 -9.80 4.72 -14.98
C LEU A 78 -9.47 6.12 -15.46
N VAL A 79 -9.70 6.38 -16.74
CA VAL A 79 -9.47 7.71 -17.34
C VAL A 79 -10.41 8.74 -16.75
N ALA A 80 -11.68 8.41 -16.54
CA ALA A 80 -12.67 9.31 -15.94
C ALA A 80 -12.27 9.69 -14.51
N VAL A 81 -11.92 8.71 -13.67
CA VAL A 81 -11.46 8.97 -12.29
C VAL A 81 -10.16 9.78 -12.29
N ALA A 82 -9.20 9.44 -13.16
CA ALA A 82 -7.94 10.18 -13.28
C ALA A 82 -8.16 11.62 -13.75
N ALA A 83 -9.01 11.84 -14.76
CA ALA A 83 -9.31 13.15 -15.29
C ALA A 83 -10.06 14.01 -14.28
N LEU A 84 -11.06 13.45 -13.57
CA LEU A 84 -11.78 14.18 -12.51
C LEU A 84 -10.87 14.54 -11.34
N ALA A 85 -10.01 13.61 -10.91
CA ALA A 85 -9.04 13.87 -9.86
C ALA A 85 -8.01 14.93 -10.28
N ALA A 86 -7.47 14.83 -11.49
CA ALA A 86 -6.55 15.82 -12.03
C ALA A 86 -7.22 17.19 -12.17
N ALA A 87 -8.43 17.26 -12.71
CA ALA A 87 -9.20 18.51 -12.84
C ALA A 87 -9.42 19.17 -11.48
N TYR A 88 -9.78 18.40 -10.45
CA TYR A 88 -9.94 18.91 -9.10
C TYR A 88 -8.61 19.41 -8.50
N LEU A 89 -7.51 18.66 -8.67
CA LEU A 89 -6.19 19.09 -8.19
C LEU A 89 -5.67 20.33 -8.92
N PHE A 90 -5.95 20.48 -10.21
CA PHE A 90 -5.65 21.70 -10.96
C PHE A 90 -6.51 22.87 -10.48
N LEU A 91 -7.80 22.65 -10.21
CA LEU A 91 -8.66 23.68 -9.61
C LEU A 91 -8.11 24.14 -8.27
N LEU A 92 -7.72 23.20 -7.39
CA LEU A 92 -7.06 23.54 -6.14
C LEU A 92 -5.75 24.29 -6.36
N ALA A 93 -4.93 23.89 -7.34
CA ALA A 93 -3.68 24.58 -7.63
C ALA A 93 -3.90 26.03 -8.08
N ILE A 94 -4.93 26.29 -8.89
CA ILE A 94 -5.34 27.64 -9.31
C ILE A 94 -5.81 28.45 -8.08
N MET A 95 -6.68 27.87 -7.26
CA MET A 95 -7.21 28.55 -6.06
C MET A 95 -6.13 28.81 -5.00
N ARG A 96 -5.16 27.91 -4.87
CA ARG A 96 -3.99 28.05 -3.97
C ARG A 96 -2.89 28.94 -4.53
N ASN A 97 -2.96 29.28 -5.82
CA ASN A 97 -1.87 29.90 -6.60
C ASN A 97 -0.52 29.15 -6.48
N GLN A 98 -0.58 27.83 -6.31
CA GLN A 98 0.60 26.98 -6.13
C GLN A 98 0.27 25.54 -6.53
N LEU A 99 1.18 24.91 -7.27
CA LEU A 99 1.11 23.46 -7.54
C LEU A 99 1.59 22.68 -6.33
N ASP A 100 0.85 21.64 -5.95
CA ASP A 100 1.26 20.65 -4.95
C ASP A 100 1.53 19.29 -5.64
N PRO A 101 2.78 19.03 -6.09
CA PRO A 101 3.15 17.78 -6.75
C PRO A 101 2.89 16.54 -5.90
N LYS A 102 2.90 16.69 -4.57
CA LYS A 102 2.68 15.58 -3.65
C LYS A 102 1.23 15.11 -3.71
N GLY A 103 0.27 16.03 -3.82
CA GLY A 103 -1.15 15.68 -4.00
C GLY A 103 -1.38 14.88 -5.28
N PHE A 104 -0.77 15.28 -6.39
CA PHE A 104 -0.84 14.53 -7.66
C PHE A 104 -0.26 13.13 -7.51
N ARG A 105 0.95 13.04 -6.95
CA ARG A 105 1.63 11.76 -6.71
C ARG A 105 0.77 10.81 -5.87
N ASP A 106 0.26 11.29 -4.75
CA ASP A 106 -0.50 10.49 -3.78
C ASP A 106 -1.78 9.91 -4.41
N VAL A 107 -2.40 10.60 -5.39
CA VAL A 107 -3.58 10.12 -6.14
C VAL A 107 -3.21 9.24 -7.34
N MET A 108 -2.08 9.52 -8.01
CA MET A 108 -1.63 8.72 -9.16
C MET A 108 -1.29 7.27 -8.79
N ILE A 109 -0.70 7.05 -7.60
CA ILE A 109 -0.31 5.70 -7.17
C ILE A 109 -1.52 4.74 -7.13
N PRO A 110 -2.63 5.05 -6.41
CA PRO A 110 -3.83 4.22 -6.46
C PRO A 110 -4.32 3.93 -7.87
N ILE A 111 -4.45 4.96 -8.71
CA ILE A 111 -5.05 4.84 -10.03
C ILE A 111 -4.21 3.93 -10.95
N LEU A 112 -2.90 4.15 -11.01
CA LEU A 112 -2.00 3.41 -11.89
C LEU A 112 -1.88 1.95 -11.48
N PHE A 113 -1.63 1.68 -10.20
CA PHE A 113 -1.42 0.32 -9.72
C PHE A 113 -2.71 -0.49 -9.67
N TYR A 114 -3.84 0.14 -9.32
CA TYR A 114 -5.16 -0.46 -9.49
C TYR A 114 -5.41 -0.83 -10.95
N GLY A 115 -5.15 0.09 -11.89
CA GLY A 115 -5.32 -0.16 -13.32
C GLY A 115 -4.50 -1.36 -13.82
N ILE A 116 -3.23 -1.46 -13.43
CA ILE A 116 -2.36 -2.58 -13.82
C ILE A 116 -2.88 -3.89 -13.25
N GLY A 117 -3.23 -3.91 -11.96
CA GLY A 117 -3.83 -5.07 -11.32
C GLY A 117 -5.14 -5.48 -11.99
N ARG A 118 -5.92 -4.52 -12.45
CA ARG A 118 -7.20 -4.74 -13.12
C ARG A 118 -7.06 -5.33 -14.53
N GLN A 119 -6.03 -4.93 -15.26
CA GLN A 119 -5.78 -5.35 -16.64
C GLN A 119 -5.07 -6.70 -16.72
N ILE A 120 -4.08 -6.93 -15.85
CA ILE A 120 -3.16 -8.08 -15.94
C ILE A 120 -3.33 -9.04 -14.77
N GLY A 121 -3.82 -8.55 -13.63
CA GLY A 121 -3.87 -9.31 -12.39
C GLY A 121 -4.77 -10.54 -12.43
N ASP A 122 -4.31 -11.56 -11.72
CA ASP A 122 -5.06 -12.74 -11.30
C ASP A 122 -4.63 -13.05 -9.87
N ALA A 123 -5.52 -13.64 -9.07
CA ALA A 123 -5.25 -13.99 -7.67
C ALA A 123 -4.00 -14.87 -7.53
N ARG A 124 -3.78 -15.84 -8.43
CA ARG A 124 -2.59 -16.70 -8.43
C ARG A 124 -1.31 -15.95 -8.79
N TYR A 125 -1.41 -14.99 -9.71
CA TYR A 125 -0.28 -14.14 -10.09
C TYR A 125 0.10 -13.19 -8.94
N ALA A 126 -0.90 -12.57 -8.32
CA ALA A 126 -0.74 -11.76 -7.11
C ALA A 126 -0.10 -12.55 -5.97
N ASP A 127 -0.52 -13.80 -5.73
CA ASP A 127 0.06 -14.65 -4.69
C ASP A 127 1.56 -14.93 -4.93
N ARG A 128 1.94 -15.27 -6.16
CA ARG A 128 3.35 -15.53 -6.52
C ARG A 128 4.22 -14.29 -6.32
N LEU A 129 3.74 -13.15 -6.81
CA LEU A 129 4.46 -11.89 -6.69
C LEU A 129 4.58 -11.44 -5.23
N LEU A 130 3.51 -11.57 -4.45
CA LEU A 130 3.52 -11.18 -3.05
C LEU A 130 4.43 -12.10 -2.22
N LYS A 131 4.45 -13.41 -2.50
CA LYS A 131 5.42 -14.34 -1.89
C LYS A 131 6.86 -13.93 -2.19
N LEU A 132 7.18 -13.56 -3.44
CA LEU A 132 8.49 -13.06 -3.81
C LEU A 132 8.85 -11.77 -3.05
N ALA A 133 7.92 -10.80 -2.99
CA ALA A 133 8.11 -9.57 -2.23
C ALA A 133 8.37 -9.85 -0.74
N VAL A 134 7.57 -10.73 -0.13
CA VAL A 134 7.75 -11.17 1.26
C VAL A 134 9.12 -11.79 1.48
N LEU A 135 9.56 -12.68 0.60
CA LEU A 135 10.88 -13.31 0.72
C LEU A 135 12.02 -12.29 0.62
N LEU A 136 11.92 -11.31 -0.28
CA LEU A 136 12.91 -10.23 -0.39
C LEU A 136 12.93 -9.35 0.87
N VAL A 137 11.77 -8.94 1.35
CA VAL A 137 11.65 -8.15 2.59
C VAL A 137 12.23 -8.90 3.79
N LEU A 138 11.94 -10.19 3.92
CA LEU A 138 12.49 -10.99 5.01
C LEU A 138 14.00 -11.21 4.85
N ALA A 139 14.49 -11.48 3.64
CA ALA A 139 15.93 -11.66 3.40
C ALA A 139 16.74 -10.42 3.81
N PHE A 140 16.31 -9.22 3.41
CA PHE A 140 16.96 -7.97 3.83
C PHE A 140 16.73 -7.66 5.32
N GLY A 141 15.59 -8.02 5.88
CA GLY A 141 15.35 -7.87 7.31
C GLY A 141 16.27 -8.77 8.15
N PHE A 142 16.52 -10.00 7.70
CA PHE A 142 17.49 -10.89 8.32
C PHE A 142 18.93 -10.43 8.10
N LEU A 143 19.26 -9.87 6.92
CA LEU A 143 20.56 -9.24 6.67
C LEU A 143 20.82 -8.10 7.66
N GLU A 144 19.85 -7.20 7.85
CA GLU A 144 19.94 -6.09 8.81
C GLU A 144 20.06 -6.61 10.25
N TRP A 145 19.35 -7.69 10.59
CA TRP A 145 19.39 -8.26 11.92
C TRP A 145 20.72 -8.97 12.24
N PHE A 146 21.20 -9.85 11.37
CA PHE A 146 22.40 -10.64 11.62
C PHE A 146 23.70 -9.91 11.26
N PHE A 147 23.66 -8.99 10.31
CA PHE A 147 24.83 -8.31 9.75
C PHE A 147 24.64 -6.79 9.68
N LEU A 148 24.30 -6.17 10.81
CA LEU A 148 24.02 -4.74 10.91
C LEU A 148 25.17 -3.86 10.39
N ASP A 149 26.44 -4.25 10.61
CA ASP A 149 27.60 -3.50 10.12
C ASP A 149 27.68 -3.48 8.60
N ILE A 150 27.41 -4.63 7.96
CA ILE A 150 27.38 -4.74 6.49
C ILE A 150 26.20 -3.93 5.95
N TYR A 151 25.03 -4.08 6.59
CA TYR A 151 23.82 -3.36 6.21
C TYR A 151 24.02 -1.84 6.29
N SER A 152 24.59 -1.33 7.37
CA SER A 152 24.81 0.11 7.59
C SER A 152 25.88 0.70 6.67
N ARG A 153 26.87 -0.10 6.24
CA ARG A 153 27.84 0.31 5.21
C ARG A 153 27.20 0.45 3.83
N ILE A 154 26.23 -0.42 3.52
CA ILE A 154 25.51 -0.37 2.24
C ILE A 154 24.43 0.72 2.26
N PHE A 155 23.73 0.88 3.40
CA PHE A 155 22.59 1.77 3.55
C PHE A 155 22.80 2.79 4.68
N ASN A 156 23.29 3.98 4.31
CA ASN A 156 23.31 5.13 5.22
C ASN A 156 21.96 5.86 5.20
N ILE A 157 20.99 5.27 5.91
CA ILE A 157 19.59 5.71 5.94
C ILE A 157 19.47 7.16 6.44
N PHE A 158 20.21 7.52 7.48
CA PHE A 158 20.16 8.88 8.03
C PHE A 158 20.60 9.93 7.01
N SER A 159 21.79 9.75 6.42
CA SER A 159 22.31 10.70 5.42
C SER A 159 21.41 10.80 4.17
N TYR A 160 20.77 9.69 3.79
CA TYR A 160 19.83 9.64 2.68
C TYR A 160 18.59 10.49 2.94
N TYR A 161 17.98 10.40 4.13
CA TYR A 161 16.81 11.20 4.48
C TYR A 161 17.12 12.68 4.81
N VAL A 162 18.31 12.97 5.35
CA VAL A 162 18.78 14.36 5.53
C VAL A 162 18.91 15.06 4.17
N ASN A 163 19.52 14.40 3.18
CA ASN A 163 19.68 14.98 1.84
C ASN A 163 18.37 15.13 1.05
N GLN A 164 17.32 14.42 1.44
CA GLN A 164 15.98 14.60 0.89
C GLN A 164 15.20 15.75 1.55
N GLY A 165 15.75 16.38 2.60
CA GLY A 165 15.06 17.37 3.42
C GLY A 165 14.01 16.77 4.36
N GLY A 166 14.00 15.44 4.53
CA GLY A 166 13.06 14.73 5.42
C GLY A 166 13.43 14.84 6.90
N LEU A 167 14.72 15.07 7.20
CA LEU A 167 15.26 15.21 8.56
C LEU A 167 16.14 16.47 8.64
N ALA A 168 16.04 17.23 9.73
CA ALA A 168 16.96 18.33 9.99
C ALA A 168 18.34 17.77 10.37
N ALA A 169 19.41 18.32 9.80
CA ALA A 169 20.79 17.96 10.16
C ALA A 169 21.04 18.31 11.64
N GLY A 170 20.86 17.33 12.52
CA GLY A 170 20.93 17.50 13.98
C GLY A 170 19.77 16.89 14.77
N SER A 171 18.72 16.37 14.10
CA SER A 171 17.60 15.71 14.79
C SER A 171 17.91 14.29 15.30
N ASN A 172 19.10 13.76 15.03
CA ASN A 172 19.50 12.43 15.47
C ASN A 172 19.75 12.40 16.98
N TRP A 173 18.91 11.66 17.71
CA TRP A 173 19.06 11.46 19.16
C TRP A 173 20.32 10.66 19.54
N ALA A 174 20.82 9.81 18.63
CA ALA A 174 22.11 9.16 18.76
C ALA A 174 23.08 9.78 17.73
N LYS A 175 24.06 10.56 18.23
CA LYS A 175 24.98 11.36 17.40
C LYS A 175 25.80 10.54 16.38
N ASP A 176 25.89 9.22 16.57
CA ASP A 176 26.66 8.30 15.72
C ASP A 176 25.79 7.23 14.99
N SER A 177 24.46 7.32 15.07
CA SER A 177 23.59 6.33 14.43
C SER A 177 23.36 6.61 12.94
N VAL A 178 23.67 5.60 12.13
CA VAL A 178 23.44 5.57 10.67
C VAL A 178 21.99 5.21 10.31
N LEU A 179 21.23 4.71 11.30
CA LEU A 179 19.83 4.32 11.14
C LEU A 179 18.92 5.56 11.19
N GLY A 180 17.76 5.50 10.52
CA GLY A 180 16.78 6.58 10.55
C GLY A 180 16.23 6.83 11.97
N LEU A 181 15.59 7.99 12.21
CA LEU A 181 15.06 8.41 13.52
C LEU A 181 14.18 7.37 14.25
N ASN A 182 13.56 6.46 13.49
CA ASN A 182 12.71 5.40 14.02
C ASN A 182 13.41 4.04 14.21
N GLY A 183 14.67 3.90 13.79
CA GLY A 183 15.45 2.65 13.76
C GLY A 183 16.13 2.30 15.09
N ILE A 184 16.35 3.27 15.97
CA ILE A 184 16.84 3.05 17.34
C ILE A 184 15.84 3.64 18.33
N ARG A 185 15.48 2.87 19.37
CA ARG A 185 14.80 3.42 20.55
C ARG A 185 15.80 3.63 21.70
N PRO A 186 15.71 4.74 22.45
CA PRO A 186 16.54 4.93 23.64
C PRO A 186 16.40 3.78 24.64
N GLU A 187 17.53 3.31 25.17
CA GLU A 187 17.55 2.30 26.23
C GLU A 187 16.84 2.82 27.50
N GLY A 188 16.13 1.93 28.21
CA GLY A 188 15.38 2.28 29.43
C GLY A 188 13.89 2.59 29.25
N ILE A 189 13.37 2.65 28.01
CA ILE A 189 11.93 2.85 27.77
C ILE A 189 11.13 1.51 27.83
N GLY A 190 11.79 0.34 27.94
CA GLY A 190 11.14 -0.94 28.30
C GLY A 190 9.99 -1.39 27.38
N ARG A 191 10.07 -1.09 26.08
CA ARG A 191 8.90 -1.01 25.18
C ARG A 191 9.01 -1.79 23.87
N THR A 192 9.97 -2.71 23.73
CA THR A 192 10.10 -3.58 22.54
C THR A 192 9.32 -4.87 22.73
N ILE A 193 8.68 -5.37 21.67
CA ILE A 193 7.83 -6.58 21.71
C ILE A 193 8.61 -7.82 22.16
N LEU A 194 9.92 -7.90 21.88
CA LEU A 194 10.84 -8.94 22.37
C LEU A 194 12.20 -8.34 22.73
N PRO A 195 12.35 -7.74 23.93
CA PRO A 195 13.58 -7.05 24.34
C PRO A 195 14.78 -8.00 24.39
N ALA A 196 14.55 -9.27 24.77
CA ALA A 196 15.58 -10.29 24.94
C ALA A 196 16.19 -10.79 23.61
N LEU A 197 15.51 -10.58 22.47
CA LEU A 197 15.94 -11.12 21.17
C LEU A 197 16.35 -10.01 20.17
N LEU A 198 15.70 -8.84 20.23
CA LEU A 198 15.89 -7.75 19.26
C LEU A 198 16.62 -6.53 19.85
N GLY A 199 16.81 -6.45 21.17
CA GLY A 199 17.40 -5.29 21.82
C GLY A 199 16.58 -4.00 21.62
N SER A 200 17.26 -2.87 21.44
CA SER A 200 16.69 -1.53 21.18
C SER A 200 16.51 -1.21 19.68
N HIS A 201 16.90 -2.14 18.81
CA HIS A 201 16.95 -1.98 17.36
C HIS A 201 15.63 -2.35 16.68
N ARG A 202 15.16 -1.50 15.76
CA ARG A 202 13.94 -1.74 14.97
C ARG A 202 14.31 -1.94 13.52
N ILE A 203 14.04 -3.14 13.00
CA ILE A 203 14.42 -3.53 11.65
C ILE A 203 13.55 -2.80 10.63
N SER A 204 14.19 -2.26 9.61
CA SER A 204 13.60 -1.45 8.56
C SER A 204 13.46 -2.20 7.22
N SER A 205 14.35 -3.15 6.97
CA SER A 205 14.51 -3.90 5.72
C SER A 205 14.60 -2.96 4.51
N ILE A 206 14.27 -3.45 3.31
CA ILE A 206 14.23 -2.70 2.05
C ILE A 206 13.40 -1.41 2.11
N PHE A 207 12.54 -1.25 3.12
CA PHE A 207 11.72 -0.06 3.28
C PHE A 207 12.44 1.10 3.95
N LEU A 208 13.64 0.88 4.52
CA LEU A 208 14.48 1.88 5.22
C LEU A 208 13.81 2.58 6.41
N GLU A 209 12.58 2.18 6.74
CA GLU A 209 11.79 2.69 7.85
C GLU A 209 10.99 1.54 8.48
N PRO A 210 11.08 1.32 9.80
CA PRO A 210 10.32 0.26 10.47
C PRO A 210 8.80 0.42 10.36
N VAL A 211 8.31 1.65 10.27
CA VAL A 211 6.87 1.94 10.11
C VAL A 211 6.33 1.37 8.80
N SER A 212 7.09 1.52 7.72
CA SER A 212 6.73 1.02 6.40
C SER A 212 6.74 -0.51 6.34
N LEU A 213 7.67 -1.17 7.04
CA LEU A 213 7.67 -2.63 7.22
C LEU A 213 6.41 -3.11 7.95
N GLY A 214 6.02 -2.42 9.01
CA GLY A 214 4.78 -2.70 9.75
C GLY A 214 3.52 -2.56 8.88
N ASN A 215 3.46 -1.54 8.01
CA ASN A 215 2.34 -1.34 7.08
C ASN A 215 2.26 -2.43 6.02
N PHE A 216 3.40 -2.81 5.45
CA PHE A 216 3.47 -3.93 4.51
C PHE A 216 2.98 -5.24 5.14
N ALA A 217 3.37 -5.51 6.39
CA ALA A 217 2.91 -6.67 7.15
C ALA A 217 1.38 -6.73 7.29
N VAL A 218 0.72 -5.58 7.50
CA VAL A 218 -0.76 -5.53 7.53
C VAL A 218 -1.37 -5.81 6.16
N ILE A 219 -0.80 -5.28 5.08
CA ILE A 219 -1.29 -5.50 3.71
C ILE A 219 -1.24 -6.99 3.35
N ILE A 220 -0.12 -7.67 3.64
CA ILE A 220 -0.01 -9.10 3.34
C ILE A 220 -0.90 -9.95 4.25
N ALA A 221 -1.10 -9.55 5.52
CA ALA A 221 -2.03 -10.23 6.42
C ALA A 221 -3.47 -10.10 5.93
N ALA A 222 -3.88 -8.90 5.50
CA ALA A 222 -5.19 -8.65 4.90
C ALA A 222 -5.40 -9.52 3.65
N TRP A 223 -4.39 -9.62 2.78
CA TRP A 223 -4.44 -10.49 1.60
C TRP A 223 -4.57 -11.97 2.00
N GLY A 224 -3.74 -12.43 2.94
CA GLY A 224 -3.77 -13.80 3.45
C GLY A 224 -5.10 -14.20 4.10
N LEU A 225 -5.70 -13.30 4.89
CA LEU A 225 -7.00 -13.51 5.55
C LEU A 225 -8.18 -13.50 4.58
N SER A 226 -8.04 -12.82 3.43
CA SER A 226 -9.10 -12.76 2.40
C SER A 226 -9.34 -14.10 1.71
N LYS A 227 -8.32 -14.97 1.69
CA LYS A 227 -8.33 -16.28 1.02
C LYS A 227 -9.43 -17.22 1.53
N ARG A 228 -9.77 -18.20 0.70
CA ARG A 228 -10.76 -19.24 1.02
C ARG A 228 -10.16 -20.22 2.05
N ARG A 229 -11.03 -20.94 2.77
CA ARG A 229 -10.59 -21.94 3.77
C ARG A 229 -9.73 -23.06 3.17
N GLU A 230 -9.93 -23.37 1.89
CA GLU A 230 -9.13 -24.36 1.15
C GLU A 230 -7.66 -23.93 0.96
N GLU A 231 -7.40 -22.62 0.91
CA GLU A 231 -6.08 -22.04 0.72
C GLU A 231 -5.37 -21.76 2.07
N PHE A 232 -5.72 -22.47 3.14
CA PHE A 232 -5.27 -22.20 4.49
C PHE A 232 -3.74 -22.19 4.65
N LYS A 233 -3.02 -23.01 3.86
CA LYS A 233 -1.54 -23.02 3.84
C LYS A 233 -0.96 -21.67 3.44
N ASP A 234 -1.56 -21.03 2.43
CA ASP A 234 -1.14 -19.70 1.99
C ASP A 234 -1.53 -18.64 3.02
N THR A 235 -2.71 -18.76 3.64
CA THR A 235 -3.11 -17.88 4.74
C THR A 235 -2.12 -17.94 5.90
N ILE A 236 -1.71 -19.14 6.33
CA ILE A 236 -0.71 -19.32 7.37
C ILE A 236 0.62 -18.67 6.95
N PHE A 237 1.08 -18.92 5.72
CA PHE A 237 2.33 -18.33 5.23
C PHE A 237 2.33 -16.80 5.36
N PHE A 238 1.26 -16.14 4.88
CA PHE A 238 1.16 -14.68 4.95
C PHE A 238 1.01 -14.16 6.39
N LEU A 239 0.27 -14.86 7.25
CA LEU A 239 0.12 -14.48 8.66
C LEU A 239 1.41 -14.64 9.45
N LEU A 240 2.14 -15.75 9.27
CA LEU A 240 3.43 -15.97 9.92
C LEU A 240 4.47 -14.95 9.43
N ALA A 241 4.51 -14.68 8.12
CA ALA A 241 5.38 -13.65 7.58
C ALA A 241 5.03 -12.26 8.14
N ALA A 242 3.74 -11.91 8.23
CA ALA A 242 3.29 -10.66 8.83
C ALA A 242 3.67 -10.56 10.31
N ALA A 243 3.45 -11.63 11.08
CA ALA A 243 3.81 -11.67 12.49
C ALA A 243 5.33 -11.46 12.69
N LEU A 244 6.15 -12.14 11.89
CA LEU A 244 7.59 -11.97 11.90
C LEU A 244 8.00 -10.52 11.57
N MET A 245 7.44 -9.92 10.53
CA MET A 245 7.73 -8.51 10.18
C MET A 245 7.25 -7.52 11.24
N ILE A 246 6.11 -7.76 11.88
CA ILE A 246 5.59 -6.93 12.99
C ILE A 246 6.54 -6.97 14.19
N VAL A 247 7.02 -8.15 14.53
CA VAL A 247 7.99 -8.36 15.60
C VAL A 247 9.31 -7.67 15.27
N MET A 248 9.85 -7.88 14.06
CA MET A 248 11.10 -7.27 13.59
C MET A 248 11.05 -5.73 13.56
N SER A 249 9.92 -5.15 13.12
CA SER A 249 9.72 -3.69 13.05
C SER A 249 9.27 -3.03 14.37
N ASP A 250 8.97 -3.85 15.38
CA ASP A 250 8.33 -3.43 16.63
C ASP A 250 7.06 -2.56 16.38
N SER A 251 6.18 -3.03 15.49
CA SER A 251 5.03 -2.26 15.01
C SER A 251 3.75 -2.52 15.83
N ARG A 252 3.45 -1.62 16.77
CA ARG A 252 2.18 -1.65 17.53
C ARG A 252 0.95 -1.49 16.64
N TYR A 253 1.03 -0.56 15.67
CA TYR A 253 -0.01 -0.38 14.67
C TYR A 253 -0.28 -1.69 13.91
N GLY A 254 0.79 -2.37 13.47
CA GLY A 254 0.67 -3.65 12.78
C GLY A 254 0.01 -4.71 13.64
N MET A 255 0.42 -4.84 14.91
CA MET A 255 -0.17 -5.78 15.85
C MET A 255 -1.67 -5.53 16.06
N ILE A 256 -2.06 -4.30 16.39
CA ILE A 256 -3.46 -3.91 16.64
C ILE A 256 -4.31 -4.15 15.39
N THR A 257 -3.82 -3.74 14.23
CA THR A 257 -4.57 -3.85 12.98
C THR A 257 -4.73 -5.30 12.54
N VAL A 258 -3.67 -6.12 12.60
CA VAL A 258 -3.77 -7.55 12.28
C VAL A 258 -4.69 -8.28 13.26
N ALA A 259 -4.62 -7.96 14.56
CA ALA A 259 -5.57 -8.51 15.53
C ALA A 259 -7.02 -8.12 15.19
N ALA A 260 -7.27 -6.85 14.84
CA ALA A 260 -8.59 -6.39 14.41
C ALA A 260 -9.06 -7.09 13.12
N LEU A 261 -8.17 -7.35 12.16
CA LEU A 261 -8.47 -8.12 10.95
C LEU A 261 -8.84 -9.57 11.25
N ILE A 262 -8.13 -10.22 12.19
CA ILE A 262 -8.44 -11.59 12.64
C ILE A 262 -9.81 -11.62 13.35
N VAL A 263 -10.07 -10.70 14.26
CA VAL A 263 -11.38 -10.57 14.93
C VAL A 263 -12.48 -10.35 13.89
N LEU A 264 -12.25 -9.47 12.92
CA LEU A 264 -13.21 -9.20 11.86
C LEU A 264 -13.47 -10.46 11.00
N ARG A 265 -12.43 -11.25 10.67
CA ARG A 265 -12.56 -12.53 9.96
C ARG A 265 -13.42 -13.54 10.72
N CYS A 266 -13.30 -13.58 12.05
CA CYS A 266 -14.06 -14.50 12.90
C CYS A 266 -15.48 -13.99 13.22
N SER A 267 -15.71 -12.68 13.14
CA SER A 267 -17.00 -12.05 13.45
C SER A 267 -18.01 -12.15 12.29
N PRO A 268 -19.33 -12.09 12.59
CA PRO A 268 -20.37 -12.01 11.56
C PRO A 268 -20.32 -10.68 10.78
N LEU A 269 -19.66 -9.64 11.32
CA LEU A 269 -19.51 -8.33 10.70
C LEU A 269 -18.59 -8.38 9.47
N GLY A 270 -17.65 -9.33 9.43
CA GLY A 270 -16.74 -9.55 8.31
C GLY A 270 -17.30 -10.41 7.17
N LYS A 271 -18.61 -10.69 7.17
CA LYS A 271 -19.27 -11.37 6.04
C LYS A 271 -19.17 -10.50 4.79
N SER A 272 -18.89 -11.15 3.67
CA SER A 272 -18.55 -10.54 2.38
C SER A 272 -19.63 -9.69 1.73
N GLY A 273 -20.90 -9.86 2.11
CA GLY A 273 -22.02 -9.06 1.59
C GLY A 273 -22.25 -7.73 2.31
N ASN A 274 -21.49 -7.43 3.37
CA ASN A 274 -21.74 -6.28 4.22
C ASN A 274 -21.11 -4.99 3.67
N ALA A 275 -21.94 -3.99 3.36
CA ALA A 275 -21.49 -2.66 2.94
C ALA A 275 -21.19 -1.70 4.09
N TRP A 276 -21.51 -2.06 5.34
CA TRP A 276 -21.28 -1.21 6.52
C TRP A 276 -19.84 -0.67 6.66
N PRO A 277 -18.76 -1.37 6.23
CA PRO A 277 -17.41 -0.83 6.41
C PRO A 277 -17.14 0.44 5.60
N ILE A 278 -18.02 0.83 4.66
CA ILE A 278 -17.93 2.12 3.95
C ILE A 278 -17.86 3.32 4.90
N VAL A 279 -18.48 3.22 6.09
CA VAL A 279 -18.46 4.30 7.09
C VAL A 279 -17.27 4.23 8.04
N LEU A 280 -16.38 3.22 7.95
CA LEU A 280 -15.25 3.07 8.88
C LEU A 280 -14.35 4.31 8.95
N PRO A 281 -13.96 4.98 7.84
CA PRO A 281 -13.14 6.19 7.95
C PRO A 281 -13.85 7.31 8.73
N LEU A 282 -15.18 7.44 8.56
CA LEU A 282 -15.99 8.41 9.31
C LEU A 282 -16.06 8.06 10.80
N LEU A 283 -16.22 6.78 11.13
CA LEU A 283 -16.20 6.31 12.52
C LEU A 283 -14.83 6.52 13.17
N SER A 284 -13.74 6.30 12.44
CA SER A 284 -12.39 6.58 12.91
C SER A 284 -12.14 8.06 13.10
N ALA A 285 -12.59 8.92 12.18
CA ALA A 285 -12.54 10.37 12.35
C ALA A 285 -13.37 10.83 13.57
N LEU A 286 -14.58 10.29 13.75
CA LEU A 286 -15.41 10.58 14.91
C LEU A 286 -14.75 10.15 16.22
N MET A 287 -14.14 8.95 16.25
CA MET A 287 -13.36 8.49 17.40
C MET A 287 -12.23 9.48 17.74
N LEU A 288 -11.49 9.97 16.74
CA LEU A 288 -10.44 10.95 16.95
C LEU A 288 -10.99 12.28 17.49
N LEU A 289 -12.11 12.77 16.94
CA LEU A 289 -12.77 13.98 17.44
C LEU A 289 -13.19 13.84 18.92
N LEU A 290 -13.76 12.69 19.29
CA LEU A 290 -14.15 12.40 20.67
C LEU A 290 -12.92 12.34 21.60
N ILE A 291 -11.84 11.69 21.18
CA ILE A 291 -10.59 11.67 21.96
C ILE A 291 -10.04 13.09 22.09
N GLY A 292 -10.00 13.86 20.99
CA GLY A 292 -9.54 15.25 21.03
C GLY A 292 -10.36 16.12 21.97
N ALA A 293 -11.68 15.97 21.96
CA ALA A 293 -12.59 16.81 22.73
C ALA A 293 -12.60 16.48 24.24
N PHE A 294 -12.56 15.20 24.60
CA PHE A 294 -12.82 14.75 25.97
C PHE A 294 -11.59 14.24 26.72
N PHE A 295 -10.48 13.99 26.05
CA PHE A 295 -9.26 13.51 26.71
C PHE A 295 -8.37 14.70 27.10
N ASP A 296 -8.16 14.92 28.39
CA ASP A 296 -7.29 15.99 28.93
C ASP A 296 -5.81 15.59 29.03
N GLY A 297 -5.39 14.57 28.27
CA GLY A 297 -4.01 14.09 28.30
C GLY A 297 -3.02 15.07 27.70
N ARG A 298 -1.88 15.28 28.37
CA ARG A 298 -0.74 16.01 27.79
C ARG A 298 -0.15 15.25 26.60
N TYR A 299 0.48 15.99 25.69
CA TYR A 299 1.26 15.41 24.60
C TYR A 299 2.22 14.34 25.14
N SER A 300 2.11 13.12 24.62
CA SER A 300 3.01 12.01 24.93
C SER A 300 3.26 11.20 23.68
N ASP A 301 4.49 10.68 23.51
CA ASP A 301 4.80 9.73 22.42
C ASP A 301 4.27 8.30 22.71
N SER A 302 3.08 8.24 23.33
CA SER A 302 2.31 7.03 23.52
C SER A 302 1.29 6.89 22.39
N PHE A 303 0.76 5.67 22.21
CA PHE A 303 -0.28 5.44 21.19
C PHE A 303 -1.49 6.36 21.40
N LEU A 304 -1.96 6.49 22.64
CA LEU A 304 -3.09 7.34 22.98
C LEU A 304 -2.76 8.84 22.81
N GLY A 305 -1.53 9.25 23.12
CA GLY A 305 -1.07 10.62 22.87
C GLY A 305 -1.07 10.99 21.39
N ARG A 306 -0.64 10.09 20.49
CA ARG A 306 -0.69 10.31 19.03
C ARG A 306 -2.12 10.41 18.49
N LEU A 307 -3.05 9.59 19.01
CA LEU A 307 -4.47 9.69 18.68
C LEU A 307 -5.08 11.00 19.18
N TYR A 308 -4.73 11.43 20.39
CA TYR A 308 -5.17 12.70 20.96
C TYR A 308 -4.73 13.89 20.12
N VAL A 309 -3.46 13.95 19.74
CA VAL A 309 -2.93 15.03 18.90
C VAL A 309 -3.64 15.06 17.55
N SER A 310 -3.80 13.90 16.90
CA SER A 310 -4.53 13.81 15.64
C SER A 310 -5.98 14.28 15.78
N GLY A 311 -6.64 13.96 16.89
CA GLY A 311 -7.98 14.41 17.23
C GLY A 311 -8.09 15.92 17.48
N ARG A 312 -7.15 16.49 18.23
CA ARG A 312 -7.09 17.94 18.48
C ARG A 312 -6.89 18.72 17.19
N THR A 313 -5.93 18.30 16.36
CA THR A 313 -5.72 18.95 15.06
C THR A 313 -6.92 18.81 14.14
N LEU A 314 -7.67 17.71 14.23
CA LEU A 314 -8.91 17.55 13.45
C LEU A 314 -10.03 18.50 13.92
N LEU A 315 -10.11 18.80 15.23
CA LEU A 315 -11.03 19.80 15.79
C LEU A 315 -10.66 21.23 15.38
N ASP A 316 -9.37 21.50 15.19
CA ASP A 316 -8.86 22.82 14.82
C ASP A 316 -8.95 23.11 13.30
N LEU A 317 -9.43 22.16 12.48
CA LEU A 317 -9.59 22.37 11.04
C LEU A 317 -10.73 23.35 10.75
N ASN A 318 -10.42 24.40 9.99
CA ASN A 318 -11.42 25.30 9.44
C ASN A 318 -12.00 24.77 8.11
N ILE A 319 -13.04 25.43 7.58
CA ILE A 319 -13.70 25.03 6.33
C ILE A 319 -12.72 25.07 5.14
N GLY A 320 -11.83 26.07 5.10
CA GLY A 320 -10.80 26.20 4.07
C GLY A 320 -9.88 24.97 4.04
N MET A 321 -9.43 24.51 5.20
CA MET A 321 -8.63 23.30 5.37
C MET A 321 -9.39 22.02 4.98
N LEU A 322 -10.69 21.93 5.29
CA LEU A 322 -11.52 20.77 4.92
C LEU A 322 -11.73 20.65 3.41
N VAL A 323 -11.88 21.76 2.69
CA VAL A 323 -11.97 21.76 1.22
C VAL A 323 -10.57 21.66 0.57
N GLY A 324 -9.52 21.83 1.36
CA GLY A 324 -8.13 21.77 0.93
C GLY A 324 -7.62 23.10 0.37
N LEU A 325 -8.23 24.24 0.64
CA LEU A 325 -7.68 25.54 0.24
C LEU A 325 -6.51 25.96 1.14
N ASP A 326 -6.59 25.65 2.44
CA ASP A 326 -5.62 26.03 3.44
C ASP A 326 -4.87 24.82 4.02
N GLY A 327 -3.68 25.06 4.59
CA GLY A 327 -2.94 24.07 5.37
C GLY A 327 -2.25 22.96 4.58
N TYR A 328 -2.34 22.93 3.23
CA TYR A 328 -1.76 21.86 2.39
C TYR A 328 -0.22 21.71 2.48
N ASN A 329 0.48 22.80 2.83
CA ASN A 329 1.93 22.84 3.07
C ASN A 329 2.33 22.58 4.53
N THR A 330 1.37 22.42 5.44
CA THR A 330 1.65 22.17 6.86
C THR A 330 2.15 20.73 7.06
N ASN A 331 3.20 20.58 7.87
CA ASN A 331 3.69 19.25 8.23
C ASN A 331 2.87 18.66 9.38
N PHE A 332 1.90 17.83 9.02
CA PHE A 332 1.02 17.13 9.97
C PHE A 332 1.65 15.88 10.59
N GLY A 333 2.86 15.47 10.18
CA GLY A 333 3.57 14.31 10.74
C GLY A 333 2.71 13.03 10.79
N ASP A 334 2.41 12.58 12.01
CA ASP A 334 1.63 11.37 12.29
C ASP A 334 0.11 11.55 12.18
N MET A 335 -0.39 12.74 11.80
CA MET A 335 -1.83 13.03 11.75
C MET A 335 -2.38 12.76 10.33
N GLY A 336 -2.87 11.54 10.12
CA GLY A 336 -3.34 11.06 8.81
C GLY A 336 -4.55 11.79 8.24
N TYR A 337 -5.65 11.87 9.00
CA TYR A 337 -6.86 12.56 8.54
C TYR A 337 -6.62 14.05 8.25
N PRO A 338 -5.98 14.85 9.13
CA PRO A 338 -5.66 16.24 8.81
C PRO A 338 -4.77 16.40 7.57
N SER A 339 -3.72 15.56 7.44
CA SER A 339 -2.83 15.55 6.27
C SER A 339 -3.60 15.28 4.96
N LEU A 340 -4.51 14.29 5.00
CA LEU A 340 -5.32 13.91 3.85
C LEU A 340 -6.30 15.01 3.45
N LEU A 341 -7.06 15.55 4.42
CA LEU A 341 -8.12 16.52 4.18
C LEU A 341 -7.56 17.86 3.69
N THR A 342 -6.48 18.36 4.28
CA THR A 342 -5.85 19.62 3.85
C THR A 342 -5.20 19.51 2.48
N ARG A 343 -4.61 18.35 2.15
CA ARG A 343 -3.94 18.16 0.86
C ARG A 343 -4.89 17.86 -0.28
N LEU A 344 -5.83 16.93 -0.10
CA LEU A 344 -6.73 16.49 -1.17
C LEU A 344 -8.09 17.18 -1.11
N GLY A 345 -8.51 17.71 0.03
CA GLY A 345 -9.87 18.19 0.23
C GLY A 345 -10.87 17.04 0.42
N LEU A 346 -11.86 17.28 1.27
CA LEU A 346 -12.97 16.36 1.50
C LEU A 346 -13.71 15.98 0.19
N PRO A 347 -13.97 16.90 -0.77
CA PRO A 347 -14.64 16.53 -2.02
C PRO A 347 -13.88 15.47 -2.82
N LEU A 348 -12.56 15.61 -2.98
CA LEU A 348 -11.75 14.60 -3.67
C LEU A 348 -11.65 13.31 -2.87
N CYS A 349 -11.57 13.39 -1.54
CA CYS A 349 -11.58 12.20 -0.69
C CYS A 349 -12.86 11.38 -0.90
N VAL A 350 -14.02 12.05 -0.94
CA VAL A 350 -15.31 11.39 -1.25
C VAL A 350 -15.32 10.85 -2.68
N LEU A 351 -14.84 11.63 -3.65
CA LEU A 351 -14.75 11.24 -5.05
C LEU A 351 -13.88 9.99 -5.26
N LEU A 352 -12.85 9.77 -4.44
CA LEU A 352 -12.00 8.57 -4.52
C LEU A 352 -12.55 7.42 -3.66
N TRP A 353 -13.19 7.73 -2.53
CA TRP A 353 -13.72 6.74 -1.59
C TRP A 353 -14.98 6.03 -2.10
N VAL A 354 -15.91 6.79 -2.68
CA VAL A 354 -17.19 6.23 -3.16
C VAL A 354 -16.98 5.22 -4.29
N PRO A 355 -16.19 5.52 -5.35
CA PRO A 355 -15.93 4.55 -6.41
C PRO A 355 -15.29 3.25 -5.91
N LEU A 356 -14.41 3.28 -4.90
CA LEU A 356 -13.82 2.07 -4.30
C LEU A 356 -14.91 1.08 -3.83
N TRP A 357 -16.01 1.59 -3.29
CA TRP A 357 -17.15 0.78 -2.84
C TRP A 357 -18.13 0.42 -3.96
N MET A 358 -18.18 1.22 -5.02
CA MET A 358 -18.92 0.89 -6.24
C MET A 358 -18.23 -0.19 -7.09
N LEU A 359 -16.93 -0.45 -6.87
CA LEU A 359 -16.21 -1.51 -7.57
C LEU A 359 -16.88 -2.88 -7.39
N LYS A 360 -17.18 -3.54 -8.51
CA LYS A 360 -17.62 -4.93 -8.50
C LYS A 360 -16.43 -5.86 -8.26
N MET A 361 -16.40 -6.48 -7.09
CA MET A 361 -15.41 -7.50 -6.75
C MET A 361 -15.71 -8.79 -7.49
N GLU A 362 -14.66 -9.54 -7.85
CA GLU A 362 -14.81 -10.78 -8.63
C GLU A 362 -15.56 -11.86 -7.85
N ASP A 363 -15.18 -12.01 -6.59
CA ASP A 363 -15.65 -13.07 -5.74
C ASP A 363 -15.70 -12.64 -4.27
N GLU A 364 -16.05 -13.61 -3.43
CA GLU A 364 -16.14 -13.41 -2.00
C GLU A 364 -14.81 -13.03 -1.35
N ARG A 365 -13.68 -13.50 -1.91
CA ARG A 365 -12.33 -13.14 -1.47
C ARG A 365 -12.08 -11.66 -1.74
N GLY A 366 -12.42 -11.17 -2.94
CA GLY A 366 -12.29 -9.75 -3.27
C GLY A 366 -13.11 -8.84 -2.35
N ASN A 367 -14.35 -9.23 -2.04
CA ASN A 367 -15.18 -8.50 -1.08
C ASN A 367 -14.57 -8.46 0.33
N ARG A 368 -14.07 -9.60 0.84
CA ARG A 368 -13.37 -9.63 2.14
C ARG A 368 -12.12 -8.76 2.13
N PHE A 369 -11.34 -8.82 1.05
CA PHE A 369 -10.15 -8.00 0.91
C PHE A 369 -10.52 -6.50 0.92
N ARG A 370 -11.58 -6.07 0.23
CA ARG A 370 -12.10 -4.70 0.28
C ARG A 370 -12.44 -4.25 1.71
N ILE A 371 -13.05 -5.12 2.50
CA ILE A 371 -13.37 -4.82 3.91
C ILE A 371 -12.06 -4.64 4.72
N TYR A 372 -11.07 -5.49 4.51
CA TYR A 372 -9.79 -5.44 5.22
C TYR A 372 -8.95 -4.22 4.87
N ILE A 373 -8.87 -3.86 3.58
CA ILE A 373 -8.17 -2.64 3.17
C ILE A 373 -8.89 -1.40 3.69
N THR A 374 -10.23 -1.43 3.81
CA THR A 374 -11.00 -0.32 4.37
C THR A 374 -10.63 -0.12 5.83
N LEU A 375 -10.61 -1.19 6.64
CA LEU A 375 -10.14 -1.11 8.02
C LEU A 375 -8.69 -0.62 8.12
N TYR A 376 -7.80 -1.14 7.26
CA TYR A 376 -6.41 -0.70 7.19
C TYR A 376 -6.31 0.81 6.92
N ILE A 377 -7.00 1.32 5.89
CA ILE A 377 -7.05 2.75 5.52
C ILE A 377 -7.59 3.58 6.69
N SER A 378 -8.68 3.15 7.30
CA SER A 378 -9.30 3.89 8.42
C SER A 378 -8.38 4.03 9.61
N LEU A 379 -7.64 2.96 9.96
CA LEU A 379 -6.74 2.95 11.11
C LEU A 379 -5.39 3.60 10.82
N ILE A 380 -4.82 3.45 9.61
CA ILE A 380 -3.53 4.08 9.29
C ILE A 380 -3.65 5.61 9.30
N LEU A 381 -4.80 6.14 8.85
CA LEU A 381 -5.06 7.58 8.88
C LEU A 381 -5.21 8.15 10.30
N CYS A 382 -5.37 7.31 11.32
CA CYS A 382 -5.34 7.77 12.70
C CYS A 382 -3.92 8.05 13.23
N VAL A 383 -2.89 7.47 12.59
CA VAL A 383 -1.53 7.44 13.16
C VAL A 383 -0.42 7.74 12.14
N SER A 384 -0.73 7.98 10.86
CA SER A 384 0.27 8.37 9.86
C SER A 384 -0.28 9.25 8.73
N GLY A 385 0.40 10.38 8.49
CA GLY A 385 0.13 11.36 7.42
C GLY A 385 0.44 10.93 6.00
N THR A 386 1.44 10.06 5.84
CA THR A 386 2.10 9.82 4.53
C THR A 386 2.21 8.35 4.16
N SER A 387 2.08 7.45 5.13
CA SER A 387 2.33 6.01 4.92
C SER A 387 1.33 5.35 3.97
N LEU A 388 0.09 5.85 3.91
CA LEU A 388 -0.94 5.30 3.01
C LEU A 388 -0.57 5.50 1.53
N PHE A 389 0.20 6.53 1.22
CA PHE A 389 0.56 6.93 -0.14
C PHE A 389 2.01 6.64 -0.49
N ALA A 390 2.74 5.94 0.37
CA ALA A 390 4.11 5.55 0.09
C ALA A 390 4.14 4.52 -1.06
N LEU A 391 4.79 4.85 -2.19
CA LEU A 391 4.82 4.02 -3.39
C LEU A 391 5.18 2.54 -3.10
N LYS A 392 6.14 2.33 -2.21
CA LYS A 392 6.65 1.02 -1.75
C LYS A 392 5.57 0.07 -1.19
N THR A 393 4.54 0.61 -0.54
CA THR A 393 3.44 -0.18 0.05
C THR A 393 2.13 0.04 -0.70
N ALA A 394 1.81 1.28 -1.05
CA ALA A 394 0.60 1.67 -1.75
C ALA A 394 0.53 1.03 -3.15
N GLY A 395 1.65 0.98 -3.88
CA GLY A 395 1.68 0.34 -5.20
C GLY A 395 1.26 -1.13 -5.14
N ILE A 396 1.74 -1.86 -4.13
CA ILE A 396 1.36 -3.27 -3.92
C ILE A 396 -0.11 -3.37 -3.49
N LEU A 397 -0.54 -2.57 -2.52
CA LEU A 397 -1.92 -2.56 -2.04
C LEU A 397 -2.90 -2.39 -3.19
N TRP A 398 -2.75 -1.32 -3.98
CA TRP A 398 -3.68 -0.98 -5.05
C TRP A 398 -3.62 -1.96 -6.22
N PHE A 399 -2.44 -2.54 -6.50
CA PHE A 399 -2.32 -3.67 -7.41
C PHE A 399 -3.14 -4.89 -6.95
N LEU A 400 -3.08 -5.25 -5.67
CA LEU A 400 -3.89 -6.34 -5.10
C LEU A 400 -5.38 -6.04 -5.19
N VAL A 401 -5.80 -4.79 -4.97
CA VAL A 401 -7.20 -4.36 -5.16
C VAL A 401 -7.62 -4.54 -6.63
N GLY A 402 -6.75 -4.16 -7.57
CA GLY A 402 -6.99 -4.37 -8.99
C GLY A 402 -7.15 -5.84 -9.36
N CYS A 403 -6.33 -6.72 -8.79
CA CYS A 403 -6.40 -8.18 -8.98
C CYS A 403 -7.69 -8.79 -8.39
N ALA A 404 -8.24 -8.19 -7.34
CA ALA A 404 -9.46 -8.64 -6.66
C ALA A 404 -10.76 -8.10 -7.32
N ALA A 405 -10.65 -7.07 -8.14
CA ALA A 405 -11.79 -6.49 -8.86
C ALA A 405 -12.13 -7.34 -10.10
N GLY A 406 -13.40 -7.69 -10.28
CA GLY A 406 -13.82 -8.71 -11.24
C GLY A 406 -13.73 -8.26 -12.67
N LYS A 407 -13.00 -8.99 -13.55
CA LYS A 407 -12.83 -8.67 -14.99
C LYS A 407 -14.18 -8.40 -15.66
N ALA A 408 -14.26 -7.30 -16.41
CA ALA A 408 -15.41 -7.09 -17.27
C ALA A 408 -15.44 -8.30 -18.20
N ALA A 409 -16.58 -8.99 -18.28
CA ALA A 409 -16.72 -10.08 -19.23
C ALA A 409 -16.37 -9.52 -20.60
N ASP A 410 -15.43 -10.17 -21.31
CA ASP A 410 -15.29 -9.92 -22.73
C ASP A 410 -16.70 -10.07 -23.33
N PRO A 411 -17.18 -9.11 -24.13
CA PRO A 411 -18.43 -9.30 -24.84
C PRO A 411 -18.28 -10.63 -25.59
N ALA A 412 -19.11 -11.61 -25.22
CA ALA A 412 -19.12 -12.91 -25.88
C ALA A 412 -19.13 -12.64 -27.39
N PRO A 413 -18.28 -13.31 -28.18
CA PRO A 413 -18.22 -13.05 -29.61
C PRO A 413 -19.65 -13.15 -30.16
N ALA A 414 -20.17 -12.02 -30.64
CA ALA A 414 -21.48 -11.93 -31.27
C ALA A 414 -21.42 -12.81 -32.53
N GLY A 415 -21.81 -14.08 -32.38
CA GLY A 415 -21.62 -15.07 -33.45
C GLY A 415 -21.97 -16.51 -33.11
N ALA A 416 -22.07 -16.90 -31.83
CA ALA A 416 -22.61 -18.21 -31.48
C ALA A 416 -24.15 -18.16 -31.42
N ALA A 417 -24.78 -17.87 -32.58
CA ALA A 417 -26.19 -18.15 -32.77
C ALA A 417 -26.43 -19.63 -32.47
N ALA A 418 -27.36 -19.90 -31.56
CA ALA A 418 -27.82 -21.24 -31.21
C ALA A 418 -28.13 -22.02 -32.49
N ARG A 419 -27.36 -23.08 -32.76
CA ARG A 419 -27.79 -24.09 -33.73
C ARG A 419 -29.05 -24.75 -33.19
N PRO A 420 -30.19 -24.71 -33.88
CA PRO A 420 -31.35 -25.49 -33.46
C PRO A 420 -30.99 -26.98 -33.54
N SER A 421 -31.33 -27.72 -32.49
CA SER A 421 -31.21 -29.17 -32.44
C SER A 421 -32.07 -29.80 -33.54
N PRO A 422 -31.60 -30.88 -34.19
CA PRO A 422 -32.42 -31.58 -35.18
C PRO A 422 -33.57 -32.27 -34.44
N LYS A 423 -34.80 -31.91 -34.83
CA LYS A 423 -36.05 -32.52 -34.34
C LYS A 423 -36.02 -34.02 -34.56
N THR A 424 -36.29 -34.76 -33.48
CA THR A 424 -36.66 -36.19 -33.48
C THR A 424 -37.82 -36.41 -34.44
N LYS A 425 -37.61 -37.19 -35.51
CA LYS A 425 -38.70 -37.76 -36.33
C LYS A 425 -39.20 -39.03 -35.63
N GLU A 426 -40.21 -38.89 -34.79
CA GLU A 426 -41.17 -39.96 -34.54
C GLU A 426 -42.46 -39.59 -35.27
N GLN A 427 -42.77 -40.32 -36.33
CA GLN A 427 -44.13 -40.44 -36.84
C GLN A 427 -44.26 -41.74 -37.65
N ASN A 428 -44.91 -42.70 -37.00
CA ASN A 428 -45.94 -43.59 -37.52
C ASN A 428 -45.87 -43.98 -39.00
N ASN A 429 -45.63 -45.26 -39.26
CA ASN A 429 -46.37 -45.97 -40.31
C ASN A 429 -46.94 -47.26 -39.70
N ALA A 430 -48.27 -47.26 -39.58
CA ALA A 430 -49.07 -48.47 -39.60
C ALA A 430 -49.10 -48.99 -41.05
N TYR A 431 -48.80 -50.27 -41.24
CA TYR A 431 -49.59 -51.26 -41.99
C TYR A 431 -48.88 -52.61 -41.93
#